data_AF-A0A3C1NMS3-F1
#
_entry.id   AF-A0A3C1NMS3-F1
#
_cell.length_a   1.000
_cell.length_b   1.000
_cell.length_c   1.000
_cell.angle_alpha   90.00
_cell.angle_beta   90.00
_cell.angle_gamma   90.00
#
_symmetry.space_group_name_H-M   'P 1'
#
loop_
_entity.id
_entity.type
_entity.pdbx_description
1 polymer ?
#
loop_
_entity_poly.entity_id
_entity_poly.type
_entity_poly.pdbx_seq_one_letter_code
_entity_poly.pdbx_strand_id
1 'polypeptide(L)'
;MSNFTFCGPNGAANTAANHNFNTRWRRSTLFVLRNSILMGYQKAGFQFESDSTAQGYIDGRSSFRHNLVHAVADPYRVSSTSLINAAAVQAQAEGVDSCRTFSSADAIMLESPFNLTAPNFAPKAGSPATAANAASFTGLSNFTPTTYVGAVGSTNWLQGWTSFTPKTNVY
;
A
#
# COMPACT_ATOMS: atom_id res chain seq x y z
N MET A 1 3.09 -10.82 3.07
CA MET A 1 2.64 -10.28 1.77
C MET A 1 3.73 -9.35 1.23
N SER A 2 4.04 -9.45 -0.06
CA SER A 2 4.99 -8.55 -0.75
C SER A 2 4.45 -8.20 -2.12
N ASN A 3 4.78 -7.01 -2.64
CA ASN A 3 4.45 -6.60 -4.02
C ASN A 3 2.95 -6.56 -4.32
N PHE A 4 2.18 -5.93 -3.43
CA PHE A 4 0.76 -5.62 -3.67
C PHE A 4 0.61 -4.16 -4.11
N THR A 5 -0.37 -3.89 -4.97
CA THR A 5 -0.82 -2.52 -5.29
C THR A 5 -2.28 -2.39 -4.85
N PHE A 6 -2.51 -1.61 -3.79
CA PHE A 6 -3.83 -1.32 -3.24
C PHE A 6 -4.26 0.08 -3.67
N CYS A 7 -5.25 0.15 -4.57
CA CYS A 7 -5.81 1.40 -5.08
C CYS A 7 -7.23 1.61 -4.55
N GLY A 8 -7.42 2.68 -3.77
CA GLY A 8 -8.72 3.14 -3.32
C GLY A 8 -9.37 4.12 -4.31
N PRO A 9 -10.55 4.67 -3.98
CA PRO A 9 -11.32 5.56 -4.86
C PRO A 9 -10.68 6.93 -5.14
N ASN A 10 -9.64 7.31 -4.39
CA ASN A 10 -8.89 8.56 -4.53
C ASN A 10 -9.75 9.83 -4.56
N GLY A 11 -10.84 9.85 -3.79
CA GLY A 11 -11.72 11.01 -3.68
C GLY A 11 -12.69 11.15 -4.86
N ALA A 12 -12.88 10.10 -5.66
CA ALA A 12 -13.87 10.09 -6.73
C ALA A 12 -15.26 10.50 -6.20
N ALA A 13 -15.98 11.26 -7.02
CA ALA A 13 -17.35 11.67 -6.71
C ALA A 13 -18.21 10.43 -6.39
N ASN A 14 -19.14 10.58 -5.44
CA ASN A 14 -20.04 9.51 -4.99
C ASN A 14 -19.32 8.30 -4.34
N THR A 15 -18.07 8.46 -3.90
CA THR A 15 -17.39 7.43 -3.09
C THR A 15 -18.23 7.13 -1.86
N ALA A 16 -18.62 5.86 -1.69
CA ALA A 16 -19.43 5.45 -0.54
C ALA A 16 -18.65 5.60 0.77
N ALA A 17 -19.35 5.97 1.84
CA ALA A 17 -18.77 6.26 3.16
C ALA A 17 -18.06 5.06 3.82
N ASN A 18 -18.20 3.86 3.27
CA ASN A 18 -17.56 2.64 3.74
C ASN A 18 -16.17 2.37 3.10
N HIS A 19 -15.74 3.14 2.09
CA HIS A 19 -14.39 3.05 1.50
C HIS A 19 -13.31 3.67 2.40
N ASN A 20 -13.23 3.18 3.63
CA ASN A 20 -12.50 3.85 4.71
C ASN A 20 -10.98 3.63 4.65
N PHE A 21 -10.52 2.39 4.81
CA PHE A 21 -9.13 2.10 5.15
C PHE A 21 -8.52 1.15 4.13
N ASN A 22 -7.25 1.36 3.77
CA ASN A 22 -6.52 0.43 2.92
C ASN A 22 -6.19 -0.84 3.70
N THR A 23 -5.38 -0.71 4.75
CA THR A 23 -5.12 -1.80 5.69
C THR A 23 -5.60 -1.44 7.08
N ARG A 24 -6.28 -2.38 7.73
CA ARG A 24 -6.73 -2.26 9.12
C ARG A 24 -6.41 -3.53 9.90
N TRP A 25 -5.33 -3.48 10.67
CA TRP A 25 -4.88 -4.57 11.53
C TRP A 25 -5.51 -4.46 12.93
N ARG A 26 -6.19 -5.50 13.39
CA ARG A 26 -6.95 -5.45 14.65
C ARG A 26 -6.97 -6.81 15.34
N ARG A 27 -7.30 -6.83 16.63
CA ARG A 27 -7.54 -8.06 17.40
C ARG A 27 -6.34 -9.00 17.41
N SER A 28 -5.19 -8.51 17.88
CA SER A 28 -3.95 -9.30 18.03
C SER A 28 -3.37 -9.84 16.73
N THR A 29 -3.65 -9.19 15.58
CA THR A 29 -3.10 -9.64 14.30
C THR A 29 -1.61 -9.30 14.21
N LEU A 30 -0.78 -10.30 13.90
CA LEU A 30 0.59 -10.07 13.40
C LEU A 30 0.57 -10.03 11.88
N PHE A 31 1.35 -9.14 11.29
CA PHE A 31 1.37 -8.94 9.84
C PHE A 31 2.77 -8.75 9.30
N VAL A 32 2.95 -9.12 8.04
CA VAL A 32 4.11 -8.74 7.22
C VAL A 32 3.57 -8.20 5.90
N LEU A 33 3.74 -6.89 5.68
CA LEU A 33 3.40 -6.22 4.42
C LEU A 33 4.62 -5.43 3.95
N ARG A 34 5.21 -5.87 2.83
CA ARG A 34 6.45 -5.29 2.31
C ARG A 34 6.36 -4.95 0.83
N ASN A 35 7.26 -4.09 0.35
CA ASN A 35 7.44 -3.80 -1.09
C ASN A 35 6.12 -3.47 -1.82
N SER A 36 5.17 -2.81 -1.15
CA SER A 36 3.79 -2.64 -1.64
C SER A 36 3.41 -1.17 -1.77
N ILE A 37 2.39 -0.90 -2.58
CA ILE A 37 1.83 0.44 -2.78
C ILE A 37 0.46 0.50 -2.13
N LEU A 38 0.25 1.46 -1.24
CA LEU A 38 -1.01 1.75 -0.60
C LEU A 38 -1.42 3.17 -1.00
N MET A 39 -2.49 3.33 -1.79
CA MET A 39 -2.87 4.65 -2.30
C MET A 39 -4.38 4.87 -2.43
N GLY A 40 -4.83 6.09 -2.18
CA GLY A 40 -6.16 6.57 -2.60
C GLY A 40 -7.33 6.15 -1.70
N TYR A 41 -7.07 5.53 -0.54
CA TYR A 41 -8.13 5.23 0.43
C TYR A 41 -8.56 6.48 1.20
N GLN A 42 -9.83 6.55 1.60
CA GLN A 42 -10.43 7.81 2.03
C GLN A 42 -9.99 8.25 3.43
N LYS A 43 -10.00 7.32 4.40
CA LYS A 43 -9.70 7.64 5.81
C LYS A 43 -8.28 7.29 6.20
N ALA A 44 -7.76 6.11 5.81
CA ALA A 44 -6.38 5.80 6.12
C ALA A 44 -5.69 4.82 5.18
N GLY A 45 -4.35 4.91 5.11
CA GLY A 45 -3.47 3.98 4.41
C GLY A 45 -3.08 2.79 5.29
N PHE A 46 -2.41 3.08 6.39
CA PHE A 46 -2.00 2.07 7.36
C PHE A 46 -2.63 2.32 8.71
N GLN A 47 -3.45 1.37 9.18
CA GLN A 47 -4.13 1.47 10.46
C GLN A 47 -3.96 0.23 11.33
N PHE A 48 -3.81 0.44 12.64
CA PHE A 48 -4.09 -0.60 13.63
C PHE A 48 -4.95 -0.11 14.80
N GLU A 49 -5.72 -1.04 15.38
CA GLU A 49 -6.84 -0.75 16.30
C GLU A 49 -6.78 -1.52 17.64
N SER A 50 -5.66 -2.11 18.05
CA SER A 50 -5.59 -2.89 19.32
C SER A 50 -4.21 -2.90 19.93
N ASP A 51 -4.13 -2.85 21.26
CA ASP A 51 -2.86 -2.88 22.02
C ASP A 51 -1.95 -4.03 21.60
N SER A 52 -2.47 -5.25 21.51
CA SER A 52 -1.70 -6.43 21.11
C SER A 52 -1.16 -6.37 19.68
N THR A 53 -1.87 -5.70 18.77
CA THR A 53 -1.44 -5.48 17.39
C THR A 53 -0.35 -4.39 17.35
N ALA A 54 -0.55 -3.29 18.08
CA ALA A 54 0.43 -2.23 18.22
C ALA A 54 1.73 -2.74 18.85
N GLN A 55 1.63 -3.51 19.93
CA GLN A 55 2.77 -4.15 20.59
C GLN A 55 3.50 -5.08 19.62
N GLY A 56 2.78 -5.85 18.78
CA GLY A 56 3.41 -6.67 17.75
C GLY A 56 4.27 -5.87 16.77
N TYR A 57 3.87 -4.65 16.42
CA TYR A 57 4.66 -3.76 15.57
C TYR A 57 5.84 -3.12 16.32
N ILE A 58 5.62 -2.67 17.56
CA ILE A 58 6.66 -2.10 18.44
C ILE A 58 7.77 -3.12 18.71
N ASP A 59 7.41 -4.38 18.99
CA ASP A 59 8.35 -5.47 19.26
C ASP A 59 9.06 -5.98 17.98
N GLY A 60 8.72 -5.46 16.80
CA GLY A 60 9.24 -5.94 15.52
C GLY A 60 8.72 -7.32 15.09
N ARG A 61 7.70 -7.87 15.75
CA ARG A 61 7.04 -9.13 15.36
C ARG A 61 6.18 -8.97 14.10
N SER A 62 5.67 -7.76 13.88
CA SER A 62 5.02 -7.34 12.64
C SER A 62 5.94 -6.43 11.84
N SER A 63 5.83 -6.47 10.52
CA SER A 63 6.71 -5.74 9.61
C SER A 63 5.91 -4.97 8.55
N PHE A 64 6.14 -3.66 8.47
CA PHE A 64 5.59 -2.77 7.46
C PHE A 64 6.73 -2.03 6.76
N ARG A 65 7.37 -2.65 5.75
CA ARG A 65 8.66 -2.17 5.22
C ARG A 65 8.68 -1.95 3.73
N HIS A 66 9.42 -0.96 3.25
CA HIS A 66 9.57 -0.66 1.82
C HIS A 66 8.23 -0.44 1.11
N ASN A 67 7.26 0.20 1.79
CA ASN A 67 5.96 0.49 1.21
C ASN A 67 5.87 1.96 0.78
N LEU A 68 5.12 2.22 -0.30
CA LEU A 68 4.69 3.57 -0.66
C LEU A 68 3.30 3.80 -0.08
N VAL A 69 3.12 4.89 0.68
CA VAL A 69 1.91 5.10 1.48
C VAL A 69 1.28 6.44 1.14
N HIS A 70 0.01 6.40 0.75
CA HIS A 70 -0.85 7.55 0.55
C HIS A 70 -2.28 7.19 0.98
N ALA A 71 -2.98 8.16 1.57
CA ALA A 71 -4.41 8.16 1.76
C ALA A 71 -4.92 9.60 1.70
N VAL A 72 -6.21 9.77 1.42
CA VAL A 72 -6.82 11.10 1.26
C VAL A 72 -6.82 11.89 2.56
N ALA A 73 -7.14 11.24 3.69
CA ALA A 73 -7.08 11.87 5.02
C ALA A 73 -5.75 11.55 5.72
N ASP A 74 -5.58 10.31 6.22
CA ASP A 74 -4.46 9.97 7.10
C ASP A 74 -3.59 8.83 6.52
N PRO A 75 -2.37 9.06 6.01
CA PRO A 75 -1.50 7.95 5.59
C PRO A 75 -1.28 6.91 6.71
N TYR A 76 -1.19 7.36 7.95
CA TYR A 76 -1.07 6.53 9.15
C TYR A 76 -2.16 6.88 10.16
N ARG A 77 -2.84 5.86 10.70
CA ARG A 77 -3.88 6.05 11.70
C ARG A 77 -3.71 5.04 12.83
N VAL A 78 -3.84 5.51 14.06
CA VAL A 78 -3.91 4.66 15.24
C VAL A 78 -5.22 4.94 15.96
N SER A 79 -5.88 3.89 16.43
CA SER A 79 -7.14 3.99 17.18
C SER A 79 -7.19 2.91 18.24
N SER A 80 -7.94 3.13 19.32
CA SER A 80 -8.22 2.11 20.34
C SER A 80 -6.97 1.50 21.00
N THR A 81 -5.88 2.28 21.06
CA THR A 81 -4.64 1.98 21.80
C THR A 81 -3.92 3.29 22.13
N SER A 82 -3.18 3.33 23.24
CA SER A 82 -2.32 4.45 23.64
C SER A 82 -0.81 4.10 23.62
N LEU A 83 -0.45 2.87 23.22
CA LEU A 83 0.94 2.39 23.22
C LEU A 83 1.83 3.10 22.20
N ILE A 84 1.23 3.61 21.13
CA ILE A 84 1.90 4.33 20.04
C ILE A 84 0.86 5.26 19.38
N ASN A 85 1.31 6.37 18.79
CA ASN A 85 0.45 7.30 18.08
C ASN A 85 0.80 7.35 16.57
N ALA A 86 -0.04 7.99 15.76
CA ALA A 86 0.16 8.05 14.31
C ALA A 86 1.51 8.68 13.90
N ALA A 87 1.97 9.70 14.62
CA ALA A 87 3.25 10.34 14.34
C ALA A 87 4.44 9.41 14.60
N ALA A 88 4.42 8.64 15.68
CA ALA A 88 5.43 7.63 15.99
C ALA A 88 5.41 6.48 14.98
N VAL A 89 4.23 6.06 14.52
CA VAL A 89 4.11 5.08 13.43
C VAL A 89 4.75 5.60 12.15
N GLN A 90 4.46 6.84 11.77
CA GLN A 90 5.05 7.46 10.58
C GLN A 90 6.57 7.55 10.71
N ALA A 91 7.08 8.02 11.86
CA ALA A 91 8.51 8.11 12.11
C ALA A 91 9.22 6.75 12.00
N GLN A 92 8.61 5.69 12.53
CA GLN A 92 9.14 4.33 12.39
C GLN A 92 9.06 3.84 10.93
N ALA A 93 7.92 4.05 10.28
CA ALA A 93 7.69 3.64 8.90
C ALA A 93 8.73 4.25 7.95
N GLU A 94 8.99 5.55 8.07
CA GLU A 94 9.92 6.29 7.22
C GLU A 94 11.37 6.10 7.63
N GLY A 95 11.68 6.16 8.92
CA GLY A 95 13.05 6.16 9.45
C GLY A 95 13.69 4.78 9.56
N VAL A 96 12.93 3.76 9.95
CA VAL A 96 13.46 2.41 10.21
C VAL A 96 13.04 1.44 9.11
N ASP A 97 11.79 1.52 8.71
CA ASP A 97 11.16 0.54 7.83
C ASP A 97 11.29 0.86 6.34
N SER A 98 11.89 2.00 5.99
CA SER A 98 12.14 2.44 4.60
C SER A 98 10.86 2.62 3.79
N CYS A 99 9.73 2.90 4.43
CA CYS A 99 8.53 3.34 3.75
C CYS A 99 8.66 4.79 3.29
N ARG A 100 7.85 5.18 2.30
CA ARG A 100 7.79 6.55 1.81
C ARG A 100 6.34 7.00 1.80
N THR A 101 6.09 8.17 2.37
CA THR A 101 4.74 8.74 2.48
C THR A 101 4.57 9.84 1.44
N PHE A 102 3.38 9.90 0.84
CA PHE A 102 3.05 10.86 -0.19
C PHE A 102 1.78 11.63 0.19
N SER A 103 1.77 12.92 -0.08
CA SER A 103 0.59 13.79 0.11
C SER A 103 -0.43 13.69 -1.03
N SER A 104 -0.03 13.09 -2.16
CA SER A 104 -0.91 12.84 -3.30
C SER A 104 -0.60 11.47 -3.91
N ALA A 105 -1.65 10.79 -4.37
CA ALA A 105 -1.54 9.55 -5.12
C ALA A 105 -0.71 9.71 -6.41
N ASP A 106 -0.78 10.88 -7.06
CA ASP A 106 -0.10 11.13 -8.33
C ASP A 106 1.42 11.18 -8.18
N ALA A 107 1.91 11.53 -6.98
CA ALA A 107 3.34 11.55 -6.66
C ALA A 107 3.96 10.15 -6.61
N ILE A 108 3.15 9.08 -6.55
CA ILE A 108 3.60 7.70 -6.70
C ILE A 108 3.88 7.37 -8.17
N MET A 109 3.29 8.12 -9.11
CA MET A 109 3.56 8.06 -10.54
C MET A 109 3.29 6.68 -11.17
N LEU A 110 2.09 6.13 -10.98
CA LEU A 110 1.61 4.99 -11.78
C LEU A 110 0.87 5.50 -13.04
N GLU A 111 0.83 4.69 -14.09
CA GLU A 111 0.31 5.07 -15.41
C GLU A 111 -1.17 5.52 -15.37
N SER A 112 -2.07 4.65 -14.94
CA SER A 112 -3.51 4.91 -14.83
C SER A 112 -4.15 4.04 -13.75
N PRO A 113 -3.74 4.17 -12.48
CA PRO A 113 -4.12 3.24 -11.42
C PRO A 113 -5.60 3.33 -11.00
N PHE A 114 -6.29 4.41 -11.34
CA PHE A 114 -7.69 4.65 -10.95
C PHE A 114 -8.68 4.50 -12.12
N ASN A 115 -8.23 4.08 -13.29
CA ASN A 115 -9.13 3.77 -14.41
C ASN A 115 -9.84 2.44 -14.14
N LEU A 116 -11.17 2.45 -14.01
CA LEU A 116 -11.95 1.27 -13.64
C LEU A 116 -12.18 0.28 -14.80
N THR A 117 -12.07 0.74 -16.05
CA THR A 117 -12.32 -0.10 -17.24
C THR A 117 -11.04 -0.55 -17.91
N ALA A 118 -9.96 0.21 -17.77
CA ALA A 118 -8.63 -0.12 -18.28
C ALA A 118 -7.53 0.38 -17.33
N PRO A 119 -7.40 -0.17 -16.12
CA PRO A 119 -6.35 0.22 -15.18
C PRO A 119 -4.97 -0.11 -15.73
N ASN A 120 -4.01 0.77 -15.43
CA ASN A 120 -2.59 0.51 -15.66
C ASN A 120 -1.80 0.83 -14.39
N PHE A 121 -1.36 -0.22 -13.71
CA PHE A 121 -0.61 -0.12 -12.46
C PHE A 121 0.91 -0.07 -12.67
N ALA A 122 1.38 -0.07 -13.92
CA ALA A 122 2.80 0.06 -14.20
C ALA A 122 3.33 1.43 -13.69
N PRO A 123 4.55 1.47 -13.13
CA PRO A 123 5.20 2.71 -12.76
C PRO A 123 5.65 3.48 -14.00
N LYS A 124 5.39 4.80 -14.00
CA LYS A 124 5.94 5.73 -14.99
C LYS A 124 7.47 5.84 -14.83
N ALA A 125 8.14 6.32 -15.87
CA ALA A 125 9.54 6.71 -15.78
C ALA A 125 9.75 7.72 -14.63
N GLY A 126 10.75 7.47 -13.78
CA GLY A 126 11.02 8.29 -12.59
C GLY A 126 10.13 8.01 -11.37
N SER A 127 9.23 7.03 -11.44
CA SER A 127 8.36 6.68 -10.31
C SER A 127 9.18 6.31 -9.06
N PRO A 128 8.76 6.77 -7.87
CA PRO A 128 9.21 6.24 -6.60
C PRO A 128 9.22 4.72 -6.48
N ALA A 129 8.34 4.04 -7.23
CA ALA A 129 8.19 2.59 -7.16
C ALA A 129 9.35 1.82 -7.81
N THR A 130 10.15 2.47 -8.65
CA THR A 130 11.33 1.91 -9.32
C THR A 130 12.63 2.63 -8.92
N ALA A 131 12.56 3.51 -7.91
CA ALA A 131 13.73 4.20 -7.38
C ALA A 131 14.76 3.21 -6.80
N ALA A 132 16.01 3.64 -6.69
CA ALA A 132 17.04 2.85 -6.02
C ALA A 132 16.58 2.47 -4.60
N ASN A 133 16.77 1.20 -4.24
CA ASN A 133 16.34 0.63 -2.95
C ASN A 133 14.83 0.71 -2.67
N ALA A 134 13.99 0.86 -3.71
CA ALA A 134 12.54 0.86 -3.54
C ALA A 134 12.05 -0.42 -2.85
N ALA A 135 12.53 -1.59 -3.27
CA ALA A 135 12.17 -2.89 -2.69
C ALA A 135 13.35 -3.58 -1.99
N SER A 136 13.03 -4.39 -0.97
CA SER A 136 13.97 -5.31 -0.32
C SER A 136 13.29 -6.62 0.03
N PHE A 137 13.91 -7.72 -0.40
CA PHE A 137 13.47 -9.09 -0.11
C PHE A 137 14.32 -9.76 0.97
N THR A 138 15.24 -9.02 1.59
CA THR A 138 16.05 -9.55 2.70
C THR A 138 15.15 -10.07 3.81
N GLY A 139 15.38 -11.32 4.21
CA GLY A 139 14.57 -12.02 5.22
C GLY A 139 13.20 -12.51 4.73
N LEU A 140 12.91 -12.42 3.43
CA LEU A 140 11.73 -13.06 2.81
C LEU A 140 12.16 -14.33 2.08
N SER A 141 11.48 -15.44 2.36
CA SER A 141 11.63 -16.70 1.62
C SER A 141 10.49 -16.87 0.61
N ASN A 142 10.72 -17.68 -0.43
CA ASN A 142 9.72 -18.05 -1.43
C ASN A 142 9.18 -16.88 -2.29
N PHE A 143 9.94 -15.80 -2.41
CA PHE A 143 9.68 -14.72 -3.38
C PHE A 143 10.77 -14.71 -4.44
N THR A 144 10.38 -14.47 -5.68
CA THR A 144 11.31 -14.03 -6.73
C THR A 144 11.62 -12.56 -6.50
N PRO A 145 12.85 -12.17 -6.15
CA PRO A 145 13.17 -10.78 -5.85
C PRO A 145 13.02 -9.89 -7.08
N THR A 146 12.44 -8.71 -6.88
CA THR A 146 12.40 -7.63 -7.87
C THR A 146 13.05 -6.38 -7.29
N THR A 147 13.28 -5.37 -8.13
CA THR A 147 13.82 -4.07 -7.71
C THR A 147 12.74 -3.00 -7.51
N TYR A 148 11.48 -3.37 -7.75
CA TYR A 148 10.33 -2.45 -7.70
C TYR A 148 9.32 -2.86 -6.63
N VAL A 149 8.55 -1.89 -6.18
CA VAL A 149 7.41 -2.08 -5.25
C VAL A 149 6.09 -2.05 -6.01
N GLY A 150 5.08 -2.71 -5.44
CA GLY A 150 3.80 -2.92 -6.11
C GLY A 150 3.76 -4.20 -6.95
N ALA A 151 2.56 -4.50 -7.46
CA ALA A 151 2.26 -5.74 -8.17
C ALA A 151 2.85 -5.81 -9.59
N VAL A 152 3.10 -4.66 -10.21
CA VAL A 152 3.49 -4.56 -11.62
C VAL A 152 4.74 -3.69 -11.72
N GLY A 153 5.76 -4.20 -12.42
CA GLY A 153 6.96 -3.43 -12.77
C GLY A 153 6.76 -2.68 -14.09
N SER A 154 7.85 -2.30 -14.76
CA SER A 154 7.77 -1.67 -16.08
C SER A 154 7.08 -2.54 -17.13
N THR A 155 7.20 -3.88 -17.00
CA THR A 155 6.46 -4.83 -17.83
C THR A 155 5.12 -5.17 -17.18
N ASN A 156 4.03 -4.74 -17.82
CA ASN A 156 2.68 -4.98 -17.32
C ASN A 156 2.17 -6.39 -17.69
N TRP A 157 2.37 -7.35 -16.78
CA TRP A 157 1.95 -8.74 -16.96
C TRP A 157 0.42 -8.95 -16.97
N LEU A 158 -0.38 -7.92 -16.66
CA LEU A 158 -1.84 -8.00 -16.74
C LEU A 158 -2.35 -7.89 -18.19
N GLN A 159 -1.54 -7.36 -19.10
CA GLN A 159 -1.93 -7.12 -20.48
C GLN A 159 -2.17 -8.43 -21.24
N GLY A 160 -3.17 -8.42 -22.13
CA GLY A 160 -3.45 -9.50 -23.07
C GLY A 160 -4.42 -10.58 -22.58
N TRP A 161 -4.62 -10.73 -21.27
CA TRP A 161 -5.50 -11.79 -20.72
C TRP A 161 -6.42 -11.32 -19.59
N THR A 162 -6.07 -10.22 -18.90
CA THR A 162 -6.89 -9.73 -17.78
C THR A 162 -8.10 -8.96 -18.31
N SER A 163 -9.30 -9.34 -17.86
CA SER A 163 -10.51 -8.53 -18.07
C SER A 163 -10.82 -7.68 -16.83
N PHE A 164 -10.92 -6.37 -17.03
CA PHE A 164 -11.39 -5.42 -16.01
C PHE A 164 -12.87 -5.05 -16.19
N THR A 165 -13.50 -5.53 -17.27
CA THR A 165 -14.91 -5.31 -17.59
C THR A 165 -15.64 -6.64 -17.81
N PRO A 166 -15.59 -7.59 -16.86
CA PRO A 166 -16.10 -8.95 -17.10
C PRO A 166 -17.60 -9.01 -17.41
N LYS A 167 -18.38 -7.99 -17.01
CA LYS A 167 -19.83 -7.89 -17.27
C LYS A 167 -20.17 -7.59 -18.73
N THR A 168 -19.23 -7.04 -19.50
CA THR A 168 -19.45 -6.63 -20.90
C THR A 168 -18.71 -7.53 -21.89
N ASN A 169 -17.95 -8.51 -21.40
CA ASN A 169 -17.25 -9.47 -22.25
C ASN A 169 -18.26 -10.42 -22.91
N VAL A 170 -18.08 -10.66 -24.21
CA VAL A 170 -18.73 -11.77 -24.92
C VAL A 170 -17.74 -12.93 -24.90
N TYR A 171 -18.13 -14.06 -24.30
CA TYR A 171 -17.31 -15.27 -24.20
C TYR A 171 -17.79 -16.34 -25.17
#